data_AF-M1XNZ1-F1
#
_entry.id   AF-M1XNZ1-F1
#
_cell.length_a   1.000
_cell.length_b   1.000
_cell.length_c   1.000
_cell.angle_alpha   90.00
_cell.angle_beta   90.00
_cell.angle_gamma   90.00
#
_symmetry.space_group_name_H-M   'P 1'
#
loop_
_entity.id
_entity.type
_entity.pdbx_description
1 polymer ?
#
loop_
_entity_poly.entity_id
_entity_poly.type
_entity_poly.pdbx_seq_one_letter_code
_entity_poly.pdbx_strand_id
1 'polypeptide(L)'
;MVVFLANRANLQNKRLHDCIQNRLNGTFENVRRRRAEPREAGPYRVVVDVNPRQFLDDVEYPVTAARIEIGFQLQTGEPYEYCWFNWIGPDRSLLVGWHQDDTYDDLGPVHLQVNDGATSVAHEPAEFIDSHPLDVVERRLNALRDAVLAVEWEQGRPAGLDSTATERE
;
A
#
# COMPACT_ATOMS: atom_id res chain seq x y z
N MET A 1 8.72 -18.04 -9.53
CA MET A 1 7.26 -17.91 -9.50
C MET A 1 6.72 -18.96 -8.54
N VAL A 2 6.28 -18.55 -7.35
CA VAL A 2 5.57 -19.44 -6.40
C VAL A 2 4.10 -19.09 -6.53
N VAL A 3 3.29 -20.03 -7.03
CA VAL A 3 1.84 -19.85 -7.11
C VAL A 3 1.26 -20.12 -5.73
N PHE A 4 0.80 -19.08 -5.03
CA PHE A 4 0.00 -19.25 -3.82
C PHE A 4 -1.47 -19.33 -4.21
N LEU A 5 -1.99 -20.55 -4.31
CA LEU A 5 -3.44 -20.74 -4.35
C LEU A 5 -4.05 -20.15 -3.08
N ALA A 6 -5.13 -19.37 -3.22
CA ALA A 6 -5.79 -18.65 -2.14
C ALA A 6 -6.47 -19.59 -1.12
N ASN A 7 -5.69 -20.34 -0.34
CA ASN A 7 -6.22 -21.03 0.83
C ASN A 7 -6.36 -20.03 1.99
N ARG A 8 -7.44 -19.25 1.94
CA ARG A 8 -7.78 -18.20 2.93
C ARG A 8 -8.33 -18.77 4.25
N ALA A 9 -8.73 -20.05 4.27
CA ALA A 9 -9.43 -20.69 5.40
C ALA A 9 -8.62 -20.77 6.71
N ASN A 10 -7.29 -20.66 6.65
CA ASN A 10 -6.41 -20.73 7.82
C ASN A 10 -5.74 -19.39 8.15
N LEU A 11 -6.14 -18.30 7.51
CA LEU A 11 -5.59 -16.98 7.81
C LEU A 11 -5.99 -16.54 9.22
N GLN A 12 -5.01 -16.03 9.95
CA GLN A 12 -5.22 -15.38 11.24
C GLN A 12 -4.54 -14.02 11.19
N ASN A 13 -5.26 -12.96 11.54
CA ASN A 13 -4.78 -11.57 11.44
C ASN A 13 -3.35 -11.42 11.98
N LYS A 14 -3.09 -11.85 13.23
CA LYS A 14 -1.75 -11.73 13.83
C LYS A 14 -0.68 -12.48 13.04
N ARG A 15 -0.94 -13.73 12.66
CA ARG A 15 0.01 -14.58 11.92
C ARG A 15 0.29 -14.06 10.52
N LEU A 16 -0.73 -13.55 9.82
CA LEU A 16 -0.57 -12.94 8.51
C LEU A 16 0.40 -11.75 8.58
N HIS A 17 0.19 -10.85 9.54
CA HIS A 17 1.08 -9.68 9.70
C HIS A 17 2.49 -10.09 10.17
N ASP A 18 2.64 -11.17 10.97
CA ASP A 18 3.96 -11.74 11.28
C ASP A 18 4.66 -12.28 10.02
N CYS A 19 3.93 -12.96 9.14
CA CYS A 19 4.48 -13.45 7.86
C CYS A 19 4.89 -12.30 6.93
N ILE A 20 4.08 -11.24 6.84
CA ILE A 20 4.43 -10.03 6.07
C ILE A 20 5.70 -9.39 6.65
N GLN A 21 5.76 -9.20 7.97
CA GLN A 21 6.94 -8.63 8.63
C GLN A 21 8.20 -9.47 8.34
N ASN A 22 8.12 -10.80 8.51
CA ASN A 22 9.25 -11.69 8.27
C ASN A 22 9.71 -11.66 6.80
N ARG A 23 8.78 -11.57 5.86
CA ARG A 23 9.11 -11.46 4.43
C ARG A 23 9.85 -10.16 4.12
N LEU A 24 9.39 -9.04 4.67
CA LEU A 24 9.99 -7.73 4.44
C LEU A 24 11.34 -7.55 5.15
N ASN A 25 11.56 -8.20 6.28
CA ASN A 25 12.86 -8.20 6.97
C ASN A 25 14.01 -8.76 6.10
N GLY A 26 13.71 -9.54 5.05
CA GLY A 26 14.72 -10.00 4.10
C GLY A 26 15.20 -8.90 3.13
N THR A 27 14.48 -7.79 3.03
CA THR A 27 14.71 -6.71 2.06
C THR A 27 14.96 -5.36 2.72
N PHE A 28 14.36 -5.12 3.90
CA PHE A 28 14.41 -3.85 4.62
C PHE A 28 14.91 -4.04 6.04
N GLU A 29 15.64 -3.04 6.57
CA GLU A 29 16.28 -3.12 7.88
C GLU A 29 15.35 -2.77 9.06
N ASN A 30 14.30 -1.96 8.83
CA ASN A 30 13.44 -1.39 9.89
C ASN A 30 11.96 -1.78 9.71
N VAL A 31 11.67 -3.08 9.75
CA VAL A 31 10.30 -3.62 9.62
C VAL A 31 9.72 -3.95 11.00
N ARG A 32 8.59 -3.32 11.33
CA ARG A 32 7.87 -3.57 12.59
C ARG A 32 6.38 -3.82 12.36
N ARG A 33 5.80 -4.75 13.11
CA ARG A 33 4.34 -4.84 13.23
C ARG A 33 3.88 -4.04 14.46
N ARG A 34 2.87 -3.19 14.28
CA ARG A 34 2.15 -2.52 15.37
C ARG A 34 0.65 -2.87 15.34
N ARG A 35 -0.03 -2.58 16.45
CA ARG A 35 -1.51 -2.53 16.43
C ARG A 35 -1.95 -1.32 15.63
N ALA A 36 -3.09 -1.45 14.97
CA ALA A 36 -3.75 -0.31 14.35
C ALA A 36 -4.22 0.67 15.44
N GLU A 37 -4.12 1.96 15.15
CA GLU A 37 -4.65 3.03 15.99
C GLU A 37 -6.18 3.09 15.88
N PRO A 38 -6.92 3.71 16.82
CA PRO A 38 -8.39 3.70 16.84
C PRO A 38 -9.10 4.20 15.57
N ARG A 39 -8.42 4.97 14.73
CA ARG A 39 -8.96 5.51 13.46
C ARG A 39 -8.52 4.73 12.22
N GLU A 40 -7.73 3.68 12.41
CA GLU A 40 -7.24 2.84 11.32
C GLU A 40 -8.06 1.56 11.24
N ALA A 41 -8.46 1.19 10.03
CA ALA A 41 -9.21 -0.04 9.81
C ALA A 41 -8.34 -1.30 10.00
N GLY A 42 -8.94 -2.40 10.43
CA GLY A 42 -8.23 -3.64 10.73
C GLY A 42 -7.42 -3.61 12.03
N PRO A 43 -6.86 -4.76 12.46
CA PRO A 43 -6.27 -4.89 13.80
C PRO A 43 -4.77 -4.54 13.87
N TYR A 44 -4.05 -4.61 12.76
CA TYR A 44 -2.60 -4.47 12.72
C TYR A 44 -2.12 -3.68 11.50
N ARG A 45 -0.88 -3.19 11.61
CA ARG A 45 -0.09 -2.62 10.52
C ARG A 45 1.32 -3.20 10.56
N VAL A 46 1.89 -3.51 9.41
CA VAL A 46 3.33 -3.68 9.22
C VAL A 46 3.87 -2.38 8.64
N VAL A 47 4.86 -1.80 9.31
CA VAL A 47 5.47 -0.52 8.95
C VAL A 47 6.93 -0.77 8.60
N VAL A 48 7.35 -0.23 7.47
CA VAL A 48 8.73 -0.26 6.99
C VAL A 48 9.22 1.16 6.86
N ASP A 49 10.31 1.52 7.53
CA ASP A 49 10.97 2.79 7.24
C ASP A 49 11.88 2.62 6.01
N VAL A 50 11.78 3.54 5.05
CA VAL A 50 12.41 3.45 3.74
C VAL A 50 13.16 4.74 3.41
N ASN A 51 14.35 4.62 2.82
CA ASN A 51 15.03 5.75 2.18
C ASN A 51 14.47 5.91 0.76
N PRO A 52 13.73 7.01 0.46
CA PRO A 52 13.08 7.19 -0.83
C PRO A 52 14.05 7.21 -2.01
N ARG A 53 15.23 7.80 -1.82
CA ARG A 53 16.22 7.93 -2.90
C ARG A 53 16.74 6.57 -3.35
N GLN A 54 16.90 5.64 -2.40
CA GLN A 54 17.31 4.28 -2.69
C GLN A 54 16.16 3.45 -3.26
N PHE A 55 14.95 3.55 -2.70
CA PHE A 55 13.81 2.76 -3.13
C PHE A 55 13.30 3.15 -4.52
N LEU A 56 13.26 4.45 -4.82
CA LEU A 56 12.80 4.99 -6.09
C LEU A 56 13.92 5.04 -7.15
N ASP A 57 15.16 4.75 -6.76
CA ASP A 57 16.36 4.93 -7.59
C ASP A 57 16.42 6.36 -8.17
N ASP A 58 16.26 7.35 -7.30
CA ASP A 58 16.27 8.79 -7.61
C ASP A 58 17.04 9.54 -6.53
N VAL A 59 18.29 9.91 -6.83
CA VAL A 59 19.19 10.60 -5.89
C VAL A 59 18.74 12.02 -5.56
N GLU A 60 17.94 12.64 -6.42
CA GLU A 60 17.44 14.01 -6.26
C GLU A 60 16.06 14.04 -5.57
N TYR A 61 15.51 12.88 -5.19
CA TYR A 61 14.22 12.82 -4.52
C TYR A 61 14.22 13.75 -3.27
N PRO A 62 13.21 14.62 -3.11
CA PRO A 62 13.30 15.79 -2.22
C PRO A 62 13.29 15.46 -0.73
N VAL A 63 12.97 14.23 -0.35
CA VAL A 63 12.91 13.78 1.06
C VAL A 63 13.77 12.56 1.30
N THR A 64 14.25 12.41 2.53
CA THR A 64 15.18 11.36 2.93
C THR A 64 14.53 10.25 3.74
N ALA A 65 13.27 10.44 4.16
CA ALA A 65 12.51 9.46 4.92
C ALA A 65 11.10 9.30 4.34
N ALA A 66 10.70 8.05 4.15
CA ALA A 66 9.32 7.65 3.95
C ALA A 66 9.07 6.36 4.71
N ARG A 67 7.80 5.94 4.74
CA ARG A 67 7.44 4.62 5.25
C ARG A 67 6.44 3.93 4.34
N ILE A 68 6.49 2.62 4.33
CA ILE A 68 5.44 1.77 3.75
C ILE A 68 4.62 1.23 4.91
N GLU A 69 3.30 1.38 4.86
CA GLU A 69 2.37 0.80 5.83
C GLU A 69 1.42 -0.18 5.14
N ILE A 70 1.38 -1.40 5.65
CA ILE A 70 0.59 -2.51 5.11
C ILE A 70 -0.35 -3.03 6.18
N GLY A 71 -1.62 -3.18 5.88
CA GLY A 71 -2.61 -3.76 6.78
C GLY A 71 -3.61 -4.63 6.05
N PHE A 72 -4.07 -5.67 6.73
CA PHE A 72 -5.16 -6.52 6.26
C PHE A 72 -6.22 -6.65 7.34
N GLN A 73 -7.48 -6.75 6.91
CA GLN A 73 -8.59 -7.15 7.74
C GLN A 73 -9.27 -8.36 7.09
N LEU A 74 -9.15 -9.52 7.75
CA LEU A 74 -9.84 -10.72 7.32
C LEU A 74 -11.35 -10.52 7.46
N GLN A 75 -12.08 -10.78 6.38
CA GLN A 75 -13.53 -10.71 6.36
C GLN A 75 -14.13 -12.11 6.59
N THR A 76 -15.23 -12.17 7.33
CA THR A 76 -15.97 -13.43 7.51
C THR A 76 -17.13 -13.42 6.52
N GLY A 77 -17.18 -14.42 5.62
CA GLY A 77 -18.26 -14.56 4.65
C GLY A 77 -17.99 -13.89 3.30
N GLU A 78 -17.01 -12.99 3.22
CA GLU A 78 -16.57 -12.41 1.94
C GLU A 78 -15.43 -13.24 1.32
N PRO A 79 -15.34 -13.28 -0.03
CA PRO A 79 -14.31 -14.05 -0.71
C PRO A 79 -12.91 -13.39 -0.66
N TYR A 80 -12.81 -12.16 -0.14
CA TYR A 80 -11.57 -11.38 -0.09
C TYR A 80 -11.41 -10.60 1.21
N GLU A 81 -10.14 -10.32 1.55
CA GLU A 81 -9.77 -9.48 2.69
C GLU A 81 -9.86 -7.99 2.34
N TYR A 82 -10.06 -7.13 3.34
CA TYR A 82 -9.76 -5.71 3.15
C TYR A 82 -8.26 -5.48 3.32
N CYS A 83 -7.68 -4.60 2.52
CA CYS A 83 -6.24 -4.35 2.48
C CYS A 83 -5.93 -2.86 2.33
N TRP A 84 -4.91 -2.39 3.03
CA TRP A 84 -4.34 -1.05 2.90
C TRP A 84 -2.84 -1.19 2.66
N PHE A 85 -2.35 -0.68 1.55
CA PHE A 85 -0.92 -0.66 1.20
C PHE A 85 -0.53 0.76 0.83
N ASN A 86 0.17 1.47 1.73
CA ASN A 86 0.42 2.89 1.61
C ASN A 86 1.92 3.21 1.62
N TRP A 87 2.35 4.05 0.69
CA TRP A 87 3.54 4.89 0.83
C TRP A 87 3.17 6.17 1.56
N ILE A 88 3.95 6.56 2.57
CA ILE A 88 3.73 7.76 3.35
C ILE A 88 5.02 8.58 3.40
N GLY A 89 4.97 9.78 2.83
CA GLY A 89 6.03 10.79 2.86
C GLY A 89 5.62 11.96 3.75
N PRO A 90 5.88 11.91 5.08
CA PRO A 90 5.33 12.87 6.03
C PRO A 90 5.78 14.31 5.76
N ASP A 91 7.03 14.50 5.32
CA ASP A 91 7.61 15.83 5.05
C ASP A 91 6.93 16.56 3.88
N ARG A 92 6.19 15.83 3.04
CA ARG A 92 5.43 16.38 1.90
C ARG A 92 3.92 16.17 2.06
N SER A 93 3.47 15.77 3.25
CA SER A 93 2.08 15.43 3.54
C SER A 93 1.48 14.41 2.56
N LEU A 94 2.31 13.54 1.98
CA LEU A 94 1.86 12.58 0.97
C LEU A 94 1.45 11.26 1.62
N LEU A 95 0.29 10.75 1.22
CA LEU A 95 -0.01 9.32 1.22
C LEU A 95 -0.41 8.93 -0.19
N VAL A 96 0.18 7.87 -0.74
CA VAL A 96 -0.28 7.22 -1.97
C VAL A 96 -0.33 5.72 -1.75
N GLY A 97 -1.42 5.06 -2.15
CA GLY A 97 -1.56 3.64 -1.85
C GLY A 97 -2.84 2.99 -2.35
N TRP A 98 -2.86 1.66 -2.28
CA TRP A 98 -4.01 0.85 -2.67
C TRP A 98 -4.86 0.47 -1.47
N HIS A 99 -6.16 0.65 -1.64
CA HIS A 99 -7.18 0.40 -0.65
C HIS A 99 -8.18 -0.57 -1.27
N GLN A 100 -8.32 -1.73 -0.65
CA GLN A 100 -9.33 -2.73 -0.99
C GLN A 100 -10.32 -2.74 0.18
N ASP A 101 -11.43 -2.04 0.02
CA ASP A 101 -12.49 -1.88 1.00
C ASP A 101 -13.81 -1.53 0.29
N ASP A 102 -14.86 -1.25 1.06
CA ASP A 102 -16.21 -0.95 0.60
C ASP A 102 -16.54 0.56 0.64
N THR A 103 -15.51 1.42 0.62
CA THR A 103 -15.72 2.86 0.78
C THR A 103 -16.27 3.54 -0.48
N TYR A 104 -15.91 3.03 -1.68
CA TYR A 104 -16.23 3.67 -2.96
C TYR A 104 -16.79 2.67 -3.97
N ASP A 105 -18.11 2.52 -3.99
CA ASP A 105 -18.81 1.58 -4.88
C ASP A 105 -18.56 1.86 -6.38
N ASP A 106 -18.30 3.11 -6.75
CA ASP A 106 -18.09 3.57 -8.13
C ASP A 106 -16.68 3.24 -8.67
N LEU A 107 -15.72 2.96 -7.79
CA LEU A 107 -14.34 2.61 -8.16
C LEU A 107 -14.10 1.09 -8.17
N GLY A 108 -15.10 0.30 -7.79
CA GLY A 108 -14.98 -1.13 -7.61
C GLY A 108 -14.24 -1.51 -6.32
N PRO A 109 -13.85 -2.79 -6.17
CA PRO A 109 -13.39 -3.33 -4.89
C PRO A 109 -11.99 -2.84 -4.49
N VAL A 110 -11.23 -2.23 -5.40
CA VAL A 110 -9.89 -1.71 -5.13
C VAL A 110 -9.71 -0.38 -5.85
N HIS A 111 -9.14 0.58 -5.14
CA HIS A 111 -8.77 1.87 -5.69
C HIS A 111 -7.35 2.27 -5.27
N LEU A 112 -6.69 3.07 -6.10
CA LEU A 112 -5.49 3.81 -5.75
C LEU A 112 -5.91 5.19 -5.25
N GLN A 113 -5.35 5.61 -4.13
CA GLN A 113 -5.70 6.87 -3.47
C GLN A 113 -4.45 7.73 -3.27
N VAL A 114 -4.58 9.04 -3.49
CA VAL A 114 -3.58 10.05 -3.12
C VAL A 114 -4.20 11.03 -2.13
N ASN A 115 -3.50 11.27 -1.02
CA ASN A 115 -3.89 12.26 -0.03
C ASN A 115 -2.83 13.35 0.13
N ASP A 116 -3.34 14.56 0.39
CA ASP A 116 -2.64 15.65 1.04
C ASP A 116 -3.05 15.70 2.53
N GLY A 117 -2.19 15.14 3.38
CA GLY A 117 -2.45 14.95 4.79
C GLY A 117 -3.65 14.03 5.01
N ALA A 118 -4.74 14.59 5.53
CA ALA A 118 -5.99 13.87 5.77
C ALA A 118 -7.02 14.02 4.64
N THR A 119 -6.70 14.79 3.59
CA THR A 119 -7.63 15.09 2.49
C THR A 119 -7.27 14.24 1.30
N SER A 120 -8.21 13.47 0.78
CA SER A 120 -8.01 12.80 -0.50
C SER A 120 -8.12 13.81 -1.64
N VAL A 121 -7.12 13.79 -2.53
CA VAL A 121 -7.04 14.67 -3.71
C VAL A 121 -7.26 13.90 -5.01
N ALA A 122 -7.04 12.59 -5.01
CA ALA A 122 -7.33 11.72 -6.15
C ALA A 122 -7.71 10.30 -5.70
N HIS A 123 -8.64 9.69 -6.43
CA HIS A 123 -8.92 8.26 -6.39
C HIS A 123 -9.09 7.74 -7.81
N GLU A 124 -8.50 6.60 -8.11
CA GLU A 124 -8.67 5.91 -9.38
C GLU A 124 -8.94 4.42 -9.14
N PRO A 125 -9.76 3.75 -9.99
CA PRO A 125 -9.92 2.31 -9.92
C PRO A 125 -8.56 1.61 -10.06
N ALA A 126 -8.38 0.49 -9.38
CA ALA A 126 -7.15 -0.31 -9.47
C ALA A 126 -7.45 -1.80 -9.67
N GLU A 127 -6.49 -2.53 -10.24
CA GLU A 127 -6.62 -3.97 -10.46
C GLU A 127 -6.92 -4.70 -9.15
N PHE A 128 -8.00 -5.50 -9.14
CA PHE A 128 -8.27 -6.45 -8.06
C PHE A 128 -7.40 -7.70 -8.22
N ILE A 129 -6.66 -8.06 -7.16
CA ILE A 129 -5.75 -9.20 -7.16
C ILE A 129 -6.38 -10.33 -6.35
N ASP A 130 -7.01 -11.29 -7.03
CA ASP A 130 -7.53 -12.50 -6.39
C ASP A 130 -6.41 -13.52 -6.10
N SER A 131 -5.61 -13.21 -5.09
CA SER A 131 -4.49 -14.06 -4.66
C SER A 131 -4.37 -14.12 -3.15
N HIS A 132 -3.45 -14.95 -2.67
CA HIS A 132 -3.11 -14.99 -1.25
C HIS A 132 -2.53 -13.63 -0.80
N PRO A 133 -2.84 -13.10 0.40
CA PRO A 133 -2.39 -11.78 0.85
C PRO A 133 -0.87 -11.51 0.72
N LEU A 134 -0.03 -12.52 0.89
CA LEU A 134 1.43 -12.39 0.72
C LEU A 134 1.88 -12.15 -0.73
N ASP A 135 1.10 -12.63 -1.70
CA ASP A 135 1.33 -12.39 -3.13
C ASP A 135 0.80 -11.00 -3.51
N VAL A 136 -0.34 -10.59 -2.96
CA VAL A 136 -0.83 -9.20 -3.09
C VAL A 136 0.23 -8.21 -2.61
N VAL A 137 0.85 -8.43 -1.45
CA VAL A 137 1.93 -7.58 -0.92
C VAL A 137 3.11 -7.49 -1.89
N GLU A 138 3.52 -8.61 -2.47
CA GLU A 138 4.64 -8.65 -3.42
C GLU A 138 4.33 -7.88 -4.70
N ARG A 139 3.15 -8.10 -5.28
CA ARG A 139 2.70 -7.38 -6.48
C ARG A 139 2.58 -5.88 -6.23
N ARG A 140 2.01 -5.47 -5.09
CA ARG A 140 1.90 -4.04 -4.72
C ARG A 140 3.26 -3.40 -4.43
N LEU A 141 4.19 -4.13 -3.81
CA LEU A 141 5.54 -3.62 -3.60
C LEU A 141 6.28 -3.36 -4.91
N ASN A 142 6.12 -4.25 -5.91
CA ASN A 142 6.71 -4.07 -7.25
C ASN A 142 6.11 -2.87 -7.98
N ALA A 143 4.80 -2.64 -7.85
CA ALA A 143 4.11 -1.49 -8.46
C ALA A 143 4.29 -0.17 -7.70
N LEU A 144 4.81 -0.20 -6.46
CA LEU A 144 4.84 0.96 -5.56
C LEU A 144 5.67 2.10 -6.13
N ARG A 145 6.80 1.79 -6.76
CA ARG A 145 7.67 2.81 -7.36
C ARG A 145 6.90 3.64 -8.38
N ASP A 146 6.22 2.97 -9.31
CA ASP A 146 5.49 3.64 -10.38
C ASP A 146 4.32 4.46 -9.82
N ALA A 147 3.60 3.93 -8.83
CA ALA A 147 2.53 4.66 -8.15
C ALA A 147 3.02 5.94 -7.45
N VAL A 148 4.21 5.90 -6.82
CA VAL A 148 4.80 7.09 -6.17
C VAL A 148 5.26 8.12 -7.20
N LEU A 149 5.84 7.67 -8.32
CA LEU A 149 6.32 8.56 -9.38
C LEU A 149 5.18 9.15 -10.22
N ALA A 150 4.02 8.49 -10.29
CA ALA A 150 2.82 8.98 -10.96
C ALA A 150 2.08 10.08 -10.18
N VAL A 151 2.46 10.37 -8.93
CA VAL A 151 1.82 11.46 -8.17
C VAL A 151 2.16 12.81 -8.80
N GLU A 152 1.12 13.54 -9.19
CA GLU A 152 1.25 14.91 -9.69
C GLU A 152 1.39 15.91 -8.55
N TRP A 153 2.18 16.96 -8.78
CA TRP A 153 2.50 17.97 -7.78
C TRP A 153 2.20 19.38 -8.28
N GLU A 154 1.44 20.13 -7.51
CA GLU A 154 1.20 21.56 -7.72
C GLU A 154 1.69 22.33 -6.50
N GLN A 155 2.56 23.32 -6.72
CA GLN A 155 3.09 24.19 -5.64
C GLN A 155 3.68 23.40 -4.45
N GLY A 156 4.26 22.23 -4.71
CA GLY A 156 4.87 21.37 -3.69
C GLY A 156 3.90 20.47 -2.92
N ARG A 157 2.61 20.46 -3.28
CA ARG A 157 1.56 19.62 -2.69
C ARG A 157 1.06 18.59 -3.69
N PRO A 158 0.64 17.39 -3.24
CA PRO A 158 0.09 16.40 -4.15
C PRO A 158 -1.26 16.90 -4.68
N ALA A 159 -1.46 16.78 -5.98
CA ALA A 159 -2.63 17.34 -6.68
C ALA A 159 -3.43 16.29 -7.46
N GLY A 160 -2.81 15.16 -7.82
CA GLY A 160 -3.43 14.17 -8.69
C GLY A 160 -2.57 12.93 -8.92
N LEU A 161 -3.00 12.13 -9.90
CA LEU A 161 -2.29 10.98 -10.45
C LEU A 161 -2.20 11.17 -11.98
N ASP A 162 -1.01 10.92 -12.54
CA ASP A 162 -0.83 10.84 -13.99
C ASP A 162 -1.27 9.45 -14.47
N SER A 163 -2.52 9.36 -14.92
CA SER A 163 -3.14 8.12 -15.42
C SER A 163 -2.44 7.58 -16.69
N THR A 164 -1.55 8.34 -17.34
CA THR A 164 -0.86 7.92 -18.58
C THR A 164 0.40 7.08 -18.32
N ALA A 165 0.88 7.02 -17.08
CA ALA A 165 2.05 6.23 -16.70
C ALA A 165 1.75 4.72 -16.60
N THR A 166 0.49 4.32 -16.43
CA THR A 166 0.07 2.93 -16.20
C THR A 166 -0.07 2.10 -17.49
N GLU A 167 0.02 2.72 -18.68
CA GLU A 167 -0.15 2.05 -19.98
C GLU A 167 1.15 1.58 -20.66
N ARG A 168 2.32 1.69 -20.01
CA ARG A 168 3.58 1.21 -20.60
C ARG A 168 3.88 -0.23 -20.18
N GLU A 169 3.31 -1.17 -20.94
CA GLU A 169 3.73 -2.59 -21.02
C GLU A 169 5.15 -2.75 -21.61
#